data_AF-A0A3R7BRB4-F1
#
_entry.id   AF-A0A3R7BRB4-F1
#
_cell.length_a   1.000
_cell.length_b   1.000
_cell.length_c   1.000
_cell.angle_alpha   90.00
_cell.angle_beta   90.00
_cell.angle_gamma   90.00
#
_symmetry.space_group_name_H-M   'P 1'
#
loop_
_entity.id
_entity.type
_entity.pdbx_description
1 polymer ?
#
loop_
_entity_poly.entity_id
_entity_poly.type
_entity_poly.pdbx_seq_one_letter_code
_entity_poly.pdbx_strand_id
1 'polypeptide(L)'
;MTSDPLLFYNAIFKKDELPYCPAELVSSPRIRGCDAYVECSIRGLTHHEGYISVLLEPVLVEAPDRTVRVYSRVGPAIIEALISYTRLSSSREPRERERLMRKIRTFREIVYHSSRNPAFREVADDVLRRSERMLASRNTSPDKKGYYVDV
;
A
#
# COMPACT_ATOMS: atom_id res chain seq x y z
N MET A 1 -14.12 -3.92 1.76
CA MET A 1 -13.25 -4.70 2.66
C MET A 1 -12.66 -5.86 1.90
N THR A 2 -11.37 -6.16 2.06
CA THR A 2 -10.75 -7.34 1.44
C THR A 2 -9.66 -7.90 2.34
N SER A 3 -9.51 -9.21 2.31
CA SER A 3 -8.43 -9.97 2.93
C SER A 3 -7.46 -10.57 1.91
N ASP A 4 -7.62 -10.25 0.63
CA ASP A 4 -6.66 -10.61 -0.41
C ASP A 4 -5.47 -9.62 -0.42
N PRO A 5 -4.24 -10.06 -0.04
CA PRO A 5 -3.08 -9.18 -0.04
C PRO A 5 -2.65 -8.73 -1.44
N LEU A 6 -3.02 -9.45 -2.50
CA LEU A 6 -2.69 -9.05 -3.87
C LEU A 6 -3.43 -7.79 -4.28
N LEU A 7 -4.68 -7.60 -3.82
CA LEU A 7 -5.43 -6.37 -4.07
C LEU A 7 -4.76 -5.15 -3.44
N PHE A 8 -4.16 -5.28 -2.24
CA PHE A 8 -3.40 -4.18 -1.62
C PHE A 8 -2.14 -3.83 -2.44
N TYR A 9 -1.41 -4.85 -2.91
CA TYR A 9 -0.25 -4.65 -3.78
C TYR A 9 -0.66 -3.96 -5.10
N ASN A 10 -1.72 -4.45 -5.75
CA ASN A 10 -2.23 -3.88 -6.99
C ASN A 10 -2.71 -2.43 -6.81
N ALA A 11 -3.36 -2.12 -5.69
CA ALA A 11 -3.79 -0.74 -5.40
C ALA A 11 -2.63 0.25 -5.25
N ILE A 12 -1.40 -0.22 -5.00
CA ILE A 12 -0.22 0.64 -4.91
C ILE A 12 0.53 0.71 -6.25
N PHE A 13 0.71 -0.42 -6.93
CA PHE A 13 1.60 -0.51 -8.11
C PHE A 13 0.91 -0.72 -9.46
N LYS A 14 -0.37 -1.08 -9.46
CA LYS A 14 -1.14 -1.52 -10.65
C LYS A 14 -2.58 -0.98 -10.62
N LYS A 15 -2.74 0.31 -10.27
CA LYS A 15 -4.06 0.93 -10.06
C LYS A 15 -4.96 0.81 -11.29
N ASP A 16 -4.38 0.97 -12.47
CA ASP A 16 -5.10 0.91 -13.75
C ASP A 16 -5.55 -0.51 -14.12
N GLU A 17 -5.01 -1.54 -13.44
CA GLU A 17 -5.38 -2.95 -13.63
C GLU A 17 -6.45 -3.42 -12.63
N LEU A 18 -6.92 -2.55 -11.71
CA LEU A 18 -7.92 -2.94 -10.72
C LEU A 18 -9.28 -3.20 -11.38
N PRO A 19 -9.96 -4.33 -11.07
CA PRO A 19 -11.21 -4.69 -11.70
C PRO A 19 -12.38 -3.90 -11.09
N TYR A 20 -12.62 -2.69 -11.58
CA TYR A 20 -13.73 -1.87 -11.10
C TYR A 20 -15.08 -2.36 -11.59
N CYS A 21 -16.13 -2.14 -10.79
CA CYS A 21 -17.52 -2.29 -11.19
C CYS A 21 -18.36 -1.13 -10.62
N PRO A 22 -19.54 -0.83 -11.20
CA PRO A 22 -20.44 0.17 -10.65
C PRO A 22 -20.80 -0.13 -9.19
N ALA A 23 -21.03 0.95 -8.43
CA ALA A 23 -21.70 0.89 -7.14
C ALA A 23 -23.23 0.93 -7.32
N GLU A 24 -23.96 0.64 -6.25
CA GLU A 24 -25.43 0.53 -6.27
C GLU A 24 -26.09 1.89 -6.02
N LEU A 25 -25.63 2.65 -5.01
CA LEU A 25 -26.26 3.89 -4.56
C LEU A 25 -25.37 5.14 -4.70
N VAL A 26 -24.08 4.97 -5.02
CA VAL A 26 -23.12 6.07 -5.15
C VAL A 26 -22.40 6.05 -6.50
N SER A 27 -21.81 7.18 -6.90
CA SER A 27 -21.05 7.29 -8.15
C SER A 27 -19.64 6.69 -8.08
N SER A 28 -19.08 6.54 -6.89
CA SER A 28 -17.75 5.97 -6.67
C SER A 28 -17.76 4.46 -6.96
N PRO A 29 -16.90 3.94 -7.84
CA PRO A 29 -16.93 2.53 -8.22
C PRO A 29 -16.45 1.59 -7.10
N ARG A 30 -16.91 0.34 -7.15
CA ARG A 30 -16.45 -0.77 -6.31
C ARG A 30 -15.26 -1.48 -6.96
N ILE A 31 -14.42 -2.14 -6.15
CA ILE A 31 -13.40 -3.08 -6.63
C ILE A 31 -13.97 -4.49 -6.54
N ARG A 32 -14.07 -5.19 -7.68
CA ARG A 32 -14.61 -6.55 -7.76
C ARG A 32 -13.80 -7.53 -6.90
N GLY A 33 -14.50 -8.50 -6.32
CA GLY A 33 -13.88 -9.61 -5.57
C GLY A 33 -13.66 -9.35 -4.08
N CYS A 34 -13.96 -8.14 -3.59
CA CYS A 34 -13.91 -7.80 -2.17
C CYS A 34 -14.84 -8.67 -1.32
N ASP A 35 -14.53 -8.76 -0.02
CA ASP A 35 -15.29 -9.51 0.99
C ASP A 35 -16.60 -8.83 1.36
N ALA A 36 -16.61 -7.49 1.35
CA ALA A 36 -17.77 -6.67 1.66
C ALA A 36 -17.60 -5.27 1.06
N TYR A 37 -18.70 -4.54 0.92
CA TYR A 37 -18.74 -3.15 0.47
C TYR A 37 -19.48 -2.29 1.48
N VAL A 38 -18.99 -1.06 1.64
CA VAL A 38 -19.69 -0.01 2.36
C VAL A 38 -19.69 1.20 1.43
N GLU A 39 -20.88 1.57 0.96
CA GLU A 39 -21.07 2.79 0.20
C GLU A 39 -21.45 3.91 1.16
N CYS A 40 -20.87 5.08 0.97
CA CYS A 40 -21.03 6.20 1.89
C CYS A 40 -21.36 7.49 1.13
N SER A 41 -22.16 8.34 1.76
CA SER A 41 -22.28 9.76 1.41
C SER A 41 -21.32 10.60 2.25
N ILE A 42 -20.83 11.71 1.70
CA ILE A 42 -20.01 12.68 2.44
C ILE A 42 -20.94 13.60 3.23
N ARG A 43 -20.80 13.63 4.56
CA ARG A 43 -21.58 14.49 5.46
C ARG A 43 -20.82 15.71 5.96
N GLY A 44 -19.50 15.64 5.96
CA GLY A 44 -18.67 16.75 6.42
C GLY A 44 -17.24 16.61 5.91
N LEU A 45 -16.57 17.75 5.75
CA LEU A 45 -15.19 17.82 5.30
C LEU A 45 -14.47 18.91 6.07
N THR A 46 -13.32 18.56 6.67
CA THR A 46 -12.45 19.49 7.40
C THR A 46 -11.06 19.46 6.78
N HIS A 47 -10.54 20.63 6.43
CA HIS A 47 -9.18 20.78 5.89
C HIS A 47 -8.19 21.03 7.03
N HIS A 48 -7.03 20.37 6.94
CA HIS A 48 -5.88 20.58 7.82
C HIS A 48 -4.63 20.82 6.98
N GLU A 49 -3.53 21.23 7.61
CA GLU A 49 -2.25 21.32 6.93
C GLU A 49 -1.75 19.90 6.57
N GLY A 50 -1.74 19.60 5.27
CA GLY A 50 -1.22 18.33 4.73
C GLY A 50 -2.19 17.15 4.71
N TYR A 51 -3.42 17.29 5.20
CA TYR A 51 -4.46 16.24 5.12
C TYR A 51 -5.89 16.79 5.18
N ILE A 52 -6.86 15.96 4.82
CA ILE A 52 -8.29 16.24 4.98
C ILE A 52 -8.93 15.16 5.85
N SER A 53 -9.89 15.58 6.68
CA SER A 53 -10.76 14.69 7.44
C SER A 53 -12.14 14.69 6.79
N VAL A 54 -12.67 13.52 6.47
CA VAL A 54 -13.98 13.37 5.80
C VAL A 54 -14.90 12.55 6.68
N LEU A 55 -16.06 13.10 7.02
CA LEU A 55 -17.12 12.40 7.73
C LEU A 55 -18.00 11.67 6.70
N LEU A 56 -18.05 10.34 6.83
CA LEU A 56 -18.80 9.47 5.94
C LEU A 56 -20.01 8.91 6.67
N GLU A 57 -21.18 8.95 6.04
CA GLU A 57 -22.37 8.22 6.50
C GLU A 57 -22.65 7.04 5.56
N PRO A 58 -22.73 5.80 6.10
CA PRO A 58 -23.08 4.63 5.31
C PRO A 58 -24.48 4.76 4.71
N VAL A 59 -24.61 4.52 3.41
CA VAL A 59 -25.90 4.46 2.70
C VAL A 59 -26.25 3.04 2.27
N LEU A 60 -25.23 2.18 2.10
CA LEU A 60 -25.41 0.75 1.86
C LEU A 60 -24.25 -0.02 2.51
N VAL A 61 -24.60 -1.14 3.14
CA VAL A 61 -23.63 -2.14 3.62
C VAL A 61 -23.99 -3.46 2.98
N GLU A 62 -23.05 -4.03 2.23
CA GLU A 62 -23.21 -5.33 1.58
C GLU A 62 -22.08 -6.25 2.06
N ALA A 63 -22.43 -7.29 2.80
CA ALA A 63 -21.50 -8.26 3.35
C ALA A 63 -22.05 -9.68 3.11
N PRO A 64 -21.72 -10.32 1.97
CA PRO A 64 -22.16 -11.68 1.69
C PRO A 64 -21.57 -12.66 2.72
N ASP A 65 -22.35 -13.67 3.10
CA ASP A 65 -21.87 -14.77 3.92
C ASP A 65 -20.69 -15.46 3.22
N ARG A 66 -19.50 -15.29 3.79
CA ARG A 66 -18.26 -15.90 3.30
C ARG A 66 -17.74 -16.92 4.30
N THR A 67 -17.11 -17.94 3.74
CA THR A 67 -16.35 -18.96 4.46
C THR A 67 -15.36 -18.34 5.45
N VAL A 68 -15.36 -18.89 6.67
CA VAL A 68 -14.36 -18.59 7.70
C VAL A 68 -12.96 -18.78 7.11
N ARG A 69 -12.15 -17.71 7.12
CA ARG A 69 -10.76 -17.76 6.68
C ARG A 69 -9.87 -18.09 7.87
N VAL A 70 -8.91 -18.99 7.67
CA VAL A 70 -7.86 -19.27 8.65
C VAL A 70 -6.87 -18.11 8.65
N TYR A 71 -6.44 -17.69 9.83
CA TYR A 71 -5.44 -16.65 9.97
C TYR A 71 -4.11 -17.05 9.32
N SER A 72 -3.56 -16.16 8.50
CA SER A 72 -2.25 -16.32 7.85
C SER A 72 -1.40 -15.09 8.04
N ARG A 73 -0.11 -15.29 8.38
CA ARG A 73 0.87 -14.20 8.51
C ARG A 73 1.25 -13.55 7.17
N VAL A 74 0.90 -14.18 6.05
CA VAL A 74 1.26 -13.69 4.70
C VAL A 74 0.61 -12.35 4.41
N GLY A 75 -0.70 -12.23 4.65
CA GLY A 75 -1.46 -11.01 4.37
C GLY A 75 -0.89 -9.79 5.11
N PRO A 76 -0.79 -9.85 6.45
CA PRO A 76 -0.17 -8.80 7.25
C PRO A 76 1.27 -8.49 6.82
N ALA A 77 2.10 -9.50 6.54
CA ALA A 77 3.49 -9.26 6.12
C ALA A 77 3.58 -8.50 4.79
N ILE A 78 2.76 -8.84 3.79
CA ILE A 78 2.71 -8.10 2.52
C ILE A 78 2.26 -6.65 2.76
N ILE A 79 1.20 -6.44 3.56
CA ILE A 79 0.68 -5.10 3.87
C ILE A 79 1.76 -4.26 4.60
N GLU A 80 2.45 -4.82 5.59
CA GLU A 80 3.50 -4.11 6.33
C GLU A 80 4.75 -3.82 5.46
N ALA A 81 5.08 -4.68 4.52
CA ALA A 81 6.13 -4.42 3.53
C ALA A 81 5.73 -3.23 2.63
N LEU A 82 4.48 -3.18 2.18
CA LEU A 82 3.93 -2.07 1.38
C LEU A 82 3.92 -0.75 2.15
N ILE A 83 3.50 -0.76 3.42
CA ILE A 83 3.56 0.42 4.31
C ILE A 83 5.01 0.87 4.49
N SER A 84 5.92 -0.06 4.70
CA SER A 84 7.34 0.27 4.86
C SER A 84 7.92 0.87 3.58
N TYR A 85 7.52 0.37 2.41
CA TYR A 85 7.89 0.90 1.10
C TYR A 85 7.38 2.33 0.88
N THR A 86 6.09 2.58 1.14
CA THR A 86 5.52 3.94 0.94
C THR A 86 6.18 4.95 1.88
N ARG A 87 6.49 4.57 3.13
CA ARG A 87 7.26 5.41 4.06
C ARG A 87 8.72 5.62 3.63
N LEU A 88 9.34 4.61 3.01
CA LEU A 88 10.70 4.73 2.48
C LEU A 88 10.77 5.83 1.41
N SER A 89 9.72 5.92 0.58
CA SER A 89 9.61 6.91 -0.49
C SER A 89 9.60 8.35 0.00
N SER A 90 8.98 8.62 1.16
CA SER A 90 8.89 9.99 1.70
C SER A 90 9.98 10.32 2.71
N SER A 91 10.62 9.32 3.33
CA SER A 91 11.63 9.54 4.36
C SER A 91 12.89 10.22 3.80
N ARG A 92 13.37 11.26 4.51
CA ARG A 92 14.65 11.94 4.26
C ARG A 92 15.78 11.46 5.16
N GLU A 93 15.46 10.81 6.28
CA GLU A 93 16.43 10.41 7.29
C GLU A 93 17.11 9.07 6.94
N PRO A 94 18.45 9.01 6.83
CA PRO A 94 19.15 7.77 6.48
C PRO A 94 18.88 6.60 7.43
N ARG A 95 18.83 6.86 8.75
CA ARG A 95 18.60 5.83 9.77
C ARG A 95 17.21 5.20 9.64
N GLU A 96 16.18 6.01 9.42
CA GLU A 96 14.83 5.50 9.21
C GLU A 96 14.72 4.73 7.89
N ARG A 97 15.37 5.17 6.81
CA ARG A 97 15.40 4.42 5.55
C ARG A 97 16.00 3.03 5.73
N GLU A 98 17.12 2.95 6.44
CA GLU A 98 17.77 1.66 6.73
C GLU A 98 16.86 0.74 7.56
N ARG A 99 16.19 1.30 8.58
CA ARG A 99 15.21 0.57 9.38
C ARG A 99 14.04 0.05 8.55
N LEU A 100 13.50 0.89 7.65
CA LEU A 100 12.40 0.51 6.75
C LEU A 100 12.84 -0.59 5.78
N MET A 101 14.05 -0.51 5.23
CA MET A 101 14.61 -1.59 4.40
C MET A 101 14.74 -2.91 5.15
N ARG A 102 15.24 -2.88 6.41
CA ARG A 102 15.30 -4.08 7.25
C ARG A 102 13.91 -4.68 7.45
N LYS A 103 12.89 -3.86 7.74
CA LYS A 103 11.50 -4.32 7.85
C LYS A 103 11.01 -5.02 6.57
N ILE A 104 11.21 -4.42 5.41
CA ILE A 104 10.79 -4.99 4.11
C ILE A 104 11.42 -6.38 3.90
N ARG A 105 12.72 -6.53 4.19
CA ARG A 105 13.40 -7.83 4.12
C ARG A 105 12.81 -8.84 5.12
N THR A 106 12.58 -8.43 6.37
CA THR A 106 11.96 -9.31 7.38
C THR A 106 10.58 -9.79 6.95
N PHE A 107 9.73 -8.90 6.42
CA PHE A 107 8.39 -9.27 5.98
C PHE A 107 8.41 -10.21 4.77
N ARG A 108 9.34 -10.03 3.84
CA ARG A 108 9.59 -10.99 2.75
C ARG A 108 9.90 -12.38 3.31
N GLU A 109 10.79 -12.49 4.28
CA GLU A 109 11.10 -13.79 4.90
C GLU A 109 9.89 -14.42 5.58
N ILE A 110 9.04 -13.62 6.24
CA ILE A 110 7.79 -14.12 6.83
C ILE A 110 6.87 -14.71 5.75
N VAL A 111 6.74 -14.06 4.59
CA VAL A 111 5.96 -14.57 3.45
C VAL A 111 6.53 -15.90 2.97
N TYR A 112 7.85 -15.97 2.75
CA TYR A 112 8.52 -17.18 2.30
C TYR A 112 8.38 -18.36 3.27
N HIS A 113 8.44 -18.08 4.57
CA HIS A 113 8.28 -19.09 5.62
C HIS A 113 6.80 -19.53 5.78
N SER A 114 5.86 -18.61 5.56
CA SER A 114 4.43 -18.87 5.82
C SER A 114 3.65 -19.35 4.60
N SER A 115 4.23 -19.31 3.40
CA SER A 115 3.57 -19.81 2.19
C SER A 115 4.52 -20.23 1.08
N ARG A 116 4.08 -21.21 0.29
CA ARG A 116 4.71 -21.68 -0.95
C ARG A 116 4.07 -21.08 -2.20
N ASN A 117 3.02 -20.27 -2.05
CA ASN A 117 2.31 -19.66 -3.18
C ASN A 117 3.26 -18.71 -3.94
N PRO A 118 3.47 -18.93 -5.25
CA PRO A 118 4.40 -18.12 -6.04
C PRO A 118 3.97 -16.65 -6.15
N ALA A 119 2.67 -16.36 -6.25
CA ALA A 119 2.18 -14.99 -6.38
C ALA A 119 2.50 -14.14 -5.15
N PHE A 120 2.35 -14.71 -3.94
CA PHE A 120 2.70 -14.00 -2.70
C PHE A 120 4.20 -13.74 -2.57
N ARG A 121 5.02 -14.71 -2.98
CA ARG A 121 6.48 -14.56 -2.96
C ARG A 121 6.94 -13.53 -3.98
N GLU A 122 6.35 -13.56 -5.18
CA GLU A 122 6.65 -12.61 -6.25
C GLU A 122 6.36 -11.17 -5.83
N VAL A 123 5.20 -10.89 -5.23
CA VAL A 123 4.90 -9.53 -4.76
C VAL A 123 5.84 -9.10 -3.64
N ALA A 124 6.20 -10.00 -2.72
CA ALA A 124 7.16 -9.69 -1.65
C ALA A 124 8.56 -9.38 -2.22
N ASP A 125 9.00 -10.16 -3.22
CA ASP A 125 10.25 -9.92 -3.94
C ASP A 125 10.21 -8.59 -4.70
N ASP A 126 9.07 -8.28 -5.33
CA ASP A 126 8.94 -7.05 -6.11
C ASP A 126 8.98 -5.80 -5.23
N VAL A 127 8.32 -5.84 -4.07
CA VAL A 127 8.40 -4.75 -3.07
C VAL A 127 9.86 -4.53 -2.66
N LEU A 128 10.61 -5.59 -2.36
CA LEU A 128 12.03 -5.47 -2.01
C LEU A 128 12.85 -4.86 -3.16
N ARG A 129 12.72 -5.40 -4.38
CA ARG A 129 13.45 -4.90 -5.56
C ARG A 129 13.16 -3.42 -5.83
N ARG A 130 11.90 -2.99 -5.75
CA ARG A 130 11.52 -1.58 -5.93
C ARG A 130 12.15 -0.69 -4.87
N SER A 131 12.18 -1.16 -3.63
CA SER A 131 12.80 -0.45 -2.50
C SER A 131 14.30 -0.26 -2.70
N GLU A 132 15.00 -1.31 -3.17
CA GLU A 132 16.44 -1.25 -3.44
C GLU A 132 16.76 -0.29 -4.59
N ARG A 133 16.00 -0.35 -5.69
CA ARG A 133 16.12 0.60 -6.81
C ARG A 133 15.93 2.05 -6.39
N MET A 134 14.96 2.30 -5.49
CA MET A 134 14.67 3.64 -4.97
C MET A 134 15.84 4.23 -4.16
N LEU A 135 16.57 3.40 -3.42
CA LEU A 135 17.75 3.86 -2.69
C LEU A 135 18.96 4.03 -3.60
N ALA A 136 19.14 3.14 -4.58
CA ALA A 136 20.23 3.25 -5.55
C ALA A 136 20.14 4.57 -6.34
N SER A 137 18.94 4.93 -6.84
CA SER A 137 18.74 6.16 -7.62
C SER A 137 19.01 7.44 -6.82
N ARG A 138 18.79 7.41 -5.50
CA ARG A 138 19.07 8.53 -4.59
C ARG A 138 20.56 8.71 -4.31
N ASN A 139 21.31 7.62 -4.24
CA ASN A 139 22.76 7.67 -4.04
C ASN A 139 23.51 8.10 -5.32
N THR A 140 22.91 7.90 -6.51
CA THR A 140 23.46 8.34 -7.79
C THR A 140 23.08 9.78 -8.17
N SER A 141 22.17 10.42 -7.43
CA SER A 141 21.84 11.83 -7.66
C SER A 141 22.91 12.68 -6.95
N PRO A 142 23.84 13.34 -7.67
CA PRO A 142 24.80 14.21 -7.01
C PRO A 142 24.02 15.33 -6.32
N ASP A 143 24.31 15.54 -5.03
CA ASP A 143 24.08 16.83 -4.40
C ASP A 143 24.49 17.91 -5.39
N LYS A 144 23.57 18.85 -5.67
CA LYS A 144 23.88 20.05 -6.46
C LYS A 144 24.98 20.80 -5.72
N LYS A 145 26.24 20.53 -6.11
CA LYS A 145 27.41 21.33 -5.78
C LYS A 145 27.23 22.74 -6.35
N GLY A 146 27.51 23.73 -5.51
CA GLY A 146 28.14 24.99 -5.91
C GLY A 146 27.22 26.06 -6.46
N TYR A 147 26.68 26.92 -5.59
CA TYR A 147 26.58 28.32 -5.94
C TYR A 147 27.96 28.96 -5.67
N TYR A 148 28.72 29.18 -6.73
CA TYR A 148 29.70 30.28 -6.74
C TYR A 148 28.91 31.57 -6.59
N VAL A 149 29.28 32.38 -5.60
CA VAL A 149 28.95 33.81 -5.61
C VAL A 149 30.30 34.50 -5.69
N ASP A 150 30.68 34.88 -6.90
CA ASP A 150 31.69 35.92 -7.09
C ASP A 150 31.04 37.25 -6.67
N VAL A 151 31.64 37.90 -5.68
CA VAL A 151 31.51 39.35 -5.41
C VAL A 151 32.92 39.89 -5.24
#